data_AF-A0A317F5R3-F1
#
_entry.id   AF-A0A317F5R3-F1
#
_cell.length_a   1.000
_cell.length_b   1.000
_cell.length_c   1.000
_cell.angle_alpha   90.00
_cell.angle_beta   90.00
_cell.angle_gamma   90.00
#
_symmetry.space_group_name_H-M   'P 1'
#
loop_
_entity.id
_entity.type
_entity.pdbx_description
1 polymer ?
#
loop_
_entity_poly.entity_id
_entity_poly.type
_entity_poly.pdbx_seq_one_letter_code
_entity_poly.pdbx_strand_id
1 'polypeptide(L)'
;MDTSITDIRAVVTPLTEASLCTWLGAAAPGDSITYHRGALARQVCPQLQCLPENERTALQRLAARAWKLAELGLADIVQRRYGYEDYAYILVARRRPRRTASAILPMLLAEAA
;
A
#
# COMPACT_ATOMS: atom_id res chain seq x y z
N MET A 1 28.85 -16.69 -8.16
CA MET A 1 28.99 -15.29 -7.70
C MET A 1 27.68 -14.91 -7.06
N ASP A 2 27.62 -14.97 -5.74
CA ASP A 2 26.42 -14.63 -4.98
C ASP A 2 26.12 -13.14 -5.13
N THR A 3 25.01 -12.83 -5.78
CA THR A 3 24.52 -11.46 -5.88
C THR A 3 23.75 -11.14 -4.59
N SER A 4 24.36 -10.32 -3.74
CA SER A 4 23.71 -9.77 -2.55
C SER A 4 22.43 -9.03 -2.96
N ILE A 5 21.27 -9.57 -2.58
CA ILE A 5 19.98 -8.90 -2.71
C ILE A 5 19.87 -7.93 -1.53
N THR A 6 19.97 -6.64 -1.83
CA THR A 6 19.86 -5.53 -0.86
C THR A 6 18.59 -5.65 -0.02
N ASP A 7 18.76 -5.89 1.28
CA ASP A 7 17.68 -5.76 2.25
C ASP A 7 17.45 -4.28 2.53
N ILE A 8 16.52 -3.69 1.75
CA ILE A 8 15.95 -2.35 1.89
C ILE A 8 15.17 -2.23 3.21
N ARG A 9 15.86 -2.32 4.35
CA ARG A 9 15.35 -1.86 5.64
C ARG A 9 15.20 -0.34 5.58
N ALA A 10 14.15 0.13 4.91
CA ALA A 10 13.73 1.52 4.90
C ALA A 10 13.29 1.87 6.33
N VAL A 11 13.88 2.93 6.86
CA VAL A 11 13.53 3.63 8.10
C VAL A 11 11.99 3.72 8.21
N VAL A 12 11.39 2.94 9.12
CA VAL A 12 9.92 2.79 9.19
C VAL A 12 9.33 3.90 10.04
N THR A 13 9.02 5.02 9.42
CA THR A 13 7.86 5.78 9.88
C THR A 13 6.64 4.89 9.70
N PRO A 14 5.77 4.69 10.72
CA PRO A 14 4.57 3.90 10.57
C PRO A 14 3.72 4.42 9.40
N LEU A 15 3.46 3.56 8.42
CA LEU A 15 2.64 3.95 7.28
C LEU A 15 1.19 4.14 7.75
N THR A 16 0.60 5.28 7.41
CA THR A 16 -0.83 5.55 7.59
C THR A 16 -1.57 5.31 6.27
N GLU A 17 -2.91 5.15 6.34
CA GLU A 17 -3.75 5.09 5.14
C GLU A 17 -3.50 6.28 4.19
N ALA A 18 -3.35 7.48 4.76
CA ALA A 18 -3.11 8.70 3.99
C ALA A 18 -1.75 8.63 3.27
N SER A 19 -0.68 8.27 3.98
CA SER A 19 0.65 8.13 3.36
C SER A 19 0.71 7.01 2.31
N LEU A 20 -0.07 5.93 2.49
CA LEU A 20 -0.16 4.88 1.50
C LEU A 20 -0.83 5.37 0.20
N CYS A 21 -1.93 6.12 0.32
CA CYS A 21 -2.60 6.74 -0.82
C CYS A 21 -1.72 7.79 -1.51
N THR A 22 -1.00 8.61 -0.74
CA THR A 22 -0.05 9.59 -1.27
C THR A 22 1.06 8.91 -2.05
N TRP A 23 1.65 7.84 -1.49
CA TRP A 23 2.65 7.04 -2.19
C TRP A 23 2.10 6.49 -3.51
N LEU A 24 0.92 5.85 -3.49
CA LEU A 24 0.33 5.28 -4.70
C LEU A 24 -0.02 6.35 -5.76
N GLY A 25 -0.32 7.58 -5.33
CA GLY A 25 -0.56 8.71 -6.22
C GLY A 25 0.68 9.14 -7.02
N ALA A 26 1.87 8.95 -6.44
CA ALA A 26 3.16 9.30 -7.03
C ALA A 26 3.93 8.10 -7.63
N ALA A 27 3.58 6.88 -7.25
CA ALA A 27 4.27 5.65 -7.65
C ALA A 27 4.19 5.39 -9.16
N ALA A 28 5.31 4.98 -9.75
CA ALA A 28 5.37 4.45 -11.10
C ALA A 28 4.85 2.99 -11.13
N PRO A 29 4.37 2.49 -12.28
CA PRO A 29 3.98 1.08 -12.40
C PRO A 29 5.17 0.16 -12.07
N GLY A 30 4.97 -0.78 -11.15
CA GLY A 30 6.00 -1.69 -10.65
C GLY A 30 6.69 -1.21 -9.36
N ASP A 31 6.54 0.05 -8.97
CA ASP A 31 7.02 0.52 -7.66
C ASP A 31 6.33 -0.27 -6.55
N SER A 32 7.08 -0.60 -5.51
CA SER A 32 6.56 -1.40 -4.41
C SER A 32 6.81 -0.73 -3.06
N ILE A 33 5.89 -0.95 -2.12
CA ILE A 33 6.04 -0.53 -0.72
C ILE A 33 5.62 -1.67 0.20
N THR A 34 6.43 -1.94 1.23
CA THR A 34 6.01 -2.81 2.32
C THR A 34 5.19 -1.99 3.30
N TYR A 35 3.88 -2.25 3.37
CA TYR A 35 3.00 -1.51 4.28
C TYR A 35 2.97 -2.11 5.69
N HIS A 36 3.37 -3.37 5.84
CA HIS A 36 3.44 -4.04 7.14
C HIS A 36 4.42 -5.22 7.12
N ARG A 37 5.10 -5.46 8.24
CA ARG A 37 5.89 -6.66 8.50
C ARG A 37 5.46 -7.31 9.82
N GLY A 38 5.28 -8.62 9.81
CA GLY A 38 4.81 -9.41 10.96
C GLY A 38 3.65 -10.33 10.58
N ALA A 39 3.01 -10.95 11.57
CA ALA A 39 1.85 -11.80 11.35
C ALA A 39 0.55 -10.97 11.41
N LEU A 40 0.20 -10.32 10.29
CA LEU A 40 -0.94 -9.39 10.21
C LEU A 40 -2.22 -9.95 10.81
N ALA A 41 -2.61 -11.17 10.43
CA ALA A 41 -3.84 -11.81 10.91
C ALA A 41 -3.86 -11.98 12.43
N ARG A 42 -2.70 -12.24 13.05
CA ARG A 42 -2.58 -12.34 14.50
C ARG A 42 -2.66 -10.96 15.14
N GLN A 43 -1.97 -9.99 14.55
CA GLN A 43 -1.89 -8.62 15.07
C GLN A 43 -3.22 -7.86 14.98
N VAL A 44 -4.07 -8.17 14.01
CA VAL A 44 -5.43 -7.59 13.91
C VAL A 44 -6.48 -8.35 14.73
N CYS A 45 -6.16 -9.54 15.26
CA CYS A 45 -7.09 -10.36 16.03
C CYS A 45 -7.27 -9.83 17.47
N PRO A 46 -8.48 -9.43 17.88
CA PRO A 46 -8.69 -8.87 19.22
C PRO A 46 -8.37 -9.83 20.36
N GLN A 47 -8.60 -11.13 20.15
CA GLN A 47 -8.42 -12.19 21.15
C GLN A 47 -6.94 -12.47 21.46
N LEU A 48 -6.04 -12.23 20.50
CA LEU A 48 -4.61 -12.49 20.67
C LEU A 48 -3.86 -11.32 21.32
N GLN A 49 -4.49 -10.14 21.42
CA GLN A 49 -3.96 -8.97 22.11
C GLN A 49 -2.51 -8.62 21.74
N CYS A 50 -2.07 -8.92 20.51
CA CYS A 50 -0.69 -8.69 20.08
C CYS A 50 -0.33 -7.21 19.96
N LEU A 51 -1.33 -6.32 19.88
CA LEU A 51 -1.18 -4.87 19.78
C LEU A 51 -2.23 -4.16 20.66
N PRO A 52 -1.92 -2.94 21.15
CA PRO A 52 -2.91 -2.03 21.72
C PRO A 52 -4.08 -1.77 20.75
N GLU A 53 -5.27 -1.46 21.29
CA GLU A 53 -6.49 -1.34 20.47
C GLU A 53 -6.40 -0.27 19.38
N ASN A 54 -5.79 0.88 19.68
CA ASN A 54 -5.57 1.97 18.72
C ASN A 54 -4.66 1.53 17.57
N GLU A 55 -3.55 0.86 17.86
CA GLU A 55 -2.60 0.35 16.87
C GLU A 55 -3.21 -0.78 16.03
N ARG A 56 -3.93 -1.71 16.68
CA ARG A 56 -4.69 -2.76 16.00
C ARG A 56 -5.69 -2.18 15.01
N THR A 57 -6.46 -1.19 15.43
CA THR A 57 -7.46 -0.51 14.60
C THR A 57 -6.79 0.21 13.42
N ALA A 58 -5.67 0.90 13.68
CA ALA A 58 -4.91 1.58 12.63
C ALA A 58 -4.37 0.57 11.59
N LEU A 59 -3.80 -0.55 12.04
CA LEU A 59 -3.30 -1.61 11.18
C LEU A 59 -4.42 -2.27 10.36
N GLN A 60 -5.57 -2.52 10.98
CA GLN A 60 -6.74 -3.08 10.29
C GLN A 60 -7.23 -2.14 9.19
N ARG A 61 -7.30 -0.83 9.45
CA ARG A 61 -7.69 0.17 8.44
C ARG A 61 -6.67 0.27 7.31
N LEU A 62 -5.37 0.28 7.62
CA LEU A 62 -4.30 0.26 6.62
C LEU A 62 -4.39 -0.97 5.71
N ALA A 63 -4.56 -2.15 6.31
CA ALA A 63 -4.72 -3.41 5.57
C ALA A 63 -5.98 -3.42 4.70
N ALA A 64 -7.11 -2.92 5.22
CA ALA A 64 -8.34 -2.78 4.46
C ALA A 64 -8.18 -1.78 3.29
N ARG A 65 -7.44 -0.69 3.48
CA ARG A 65 -7.11 0.26 2.42
C ARG A 65 -6.27 -0.38 1.34
N ALA A 66 -5.21 -1.10 1.72
CA ALA A 66 -4.37 -1.86 0.81
C ALA A 66 -5.20 -2.82 -0.05
N TRP A 67 -6.05 -3.61 0.61
CA TRP A 67 -6.99 -4.51 -0.05
C TRP A 67 -7.90 -3.78 -1.04
N LYS A 68 -8.50 -2.66 -0.63
CA LYS A 68 -9.39 -1.90 -1.50
C LYS A 68 -8.70 -1.35 -2.75
N LEU A 69 -7.46 -0.89 -2.62
CA LEU A 69 -6.67 -0.41 -3.76
C LEU A 69 -6.39 -1.53 -4.76
N ALA A 70 -6.19 -2.76 -4.27
CA ALA A 70 -6.03 -3.93 -5.11
C ALA A 70 -7.33 -4.37 -5.80
N GLU A 71 -8.45 -4.36 -5.08
CA GLU A 71 -9.78 -4.62 -5.66
C GLU A 71 -10.13 -3.63 -6.79
N LEU A 72 -9.77 -2.35 -6.62
CA LEU A 72 -9.93 -1.32 -7.64
C LEU A 72 -8.93 -1.46 -8.80
N GLY A 73 -8.01 -2.42 -8.70
CA GLY A 73 -7.02 -2.70 -9.71
C GLY A 73 -5.93 -1.64 -9.84
N LEU A 74 -5.72 -0.84 -8.80
CA LEU A 74 -4.70 0.21 -8.76
C LEU A 74 -3.34 -0.31 -8.27
N ALA A 75 -3.34 -1.45 -7.58
CA ALA A 75 -2.15 -2.12 -7.09
C ALA A 75 -2.36 -3.63 -7.07
N ASP A 76 -1.29 -4.41 -6.99
CA ASP A 76 -1.33 -5.83 -6.66
C ASP A 76 -0.82 -6.02 -5.23
N ILE A 77 -1.37 -6.99 -4.50
CA ILE A 77 -0.91 -7.36 -3.16
C ILE A 77 -0.03 -8.59 -3.27
N VAL A 78 1.16 -8.49 -2.68
CA VAL A 78 2.12 -9.58 -2.58
C VAL A 78 2.43 -9.82 -1.11
N GLN A 79 2.51 -11.10 -0.73
CA GLN A 79 2.99 -11.52 0.57
C GLN A 79 4.31 -12.26 0.40
N ARG A 80 5.33 -11.87 1.16
CA ARG A 80 6.62 -12.57 1.22
C ARG A 80 6.85 -13.13 2.61
N ARG A 81 7.06 -14.43 2.72
CA ARG A 81 7.39 -15.10 3.98
C ARG A 81 8.90 -15.13 4.18
N TYR A 82 9.36 -14.76 5.37
CA TYR A 82 10.77 -14.84 5.79
C TYR A 82 10.99 -15.89 6.88
N GLY A 83 9.94 -16.27 7.62
CA GLY A 83 10.08 -17.25 8.69
C GLY A 83 8.76 -17.59 9.36
N TYR A 84 8.84 -18.10 10.58
CA TYR A 84 7.69 -18.25 11.45
C TYR A 84 7.23 -16.85 11.90
N GLU A 85 5.96 -16.52 11.66
CA GLU A 85 5.35 -15.21 11.99
C GLU A 85 6.01 -13.96 11.38
N ASP A 86 6.99 -14.13 10.48
CA ASP A 86 7.65 -13.04 9.76
C ASP A 86 7.22 -13.03 8.28
N TYR A 87 6.34 -12.09 7.96
CA TYR A 87 5.82 -11.84 6.62
C TYR A 87 5.93 -10.36 6.28
N ALA A 88 6.37 -10.04 5.07
CA ALA A 88 6.18 -8.71 4.49
C ALA A 88 4.92 -8.69 3.65
N TYR A 89 4.09 -7.68 3.88
CA TYR A 89 2.93 -7.37 3.08
C TYR A 89 3.24 -6.17 2.19
N ILE A 90 3.21 -6.40 0.89
CA ILE A 90 3.76 -5.51 -0.12
C ILE A 90 2.63 -5.13 -1.07
N LEU A 91 2.53 -3.83 -1.35
CA LEU A 91 1.72 -3.32 -2.46
C LEU A 91 2.66 -3.01 -3.62
N VAL A 92 2.28 -3.45 -4.82
CA VAL A 92 2.96 -3.12 -6.07
C VAL A 92 2.03 -2.27 -6.91
N ALA A 93 2.44 -1.05 -7.25
CA ALA A 93 1.62 -0.13 -8.02
C ALA A 93 1.38 -0.67 -9.43
N ARG A 94 0.12 -0.69 -9.88
CA ARG A 94 -0.23 -1.09 -11.24
C ARG A 94 -0.17 0.07 -12.19
N ARG A 95 -0.05 -0.26 -13.47
CA ARG A 95 -0.29 0.71 -14.55
C ARG A 95 -1.71 1.24 -14.42
N ARG A 96 -1.84 2.54 -14.12
CA ARG A 96 -3.14 3.19 -14.10
C ARG A 96 -3.75 3.10 -15.51
N PRO A 97 -5.03 2.68 -15.65
CA PRO A 97 -5.71 2.78 -16.93
C PRO A 97 -5.58 4.22 -17.41
N ARG A 98 -5.25 4.43 -18.70
CA ARG A 98 -5.20 5.76 -19.30
C ARG A 98 -6.55 6.42 -19.02
N ARG A 99 -6.60 7.32 -18.03
CA ARG A 99 -7.75 8.20 -17.87
C ARG A 99 -7.75 9.03 -19.14
N THR A 100 -8.76 8.86 -19.99
CA THR A 100 -9.12 9.88 -20.96
C THR A 100 -9.18 11.17 -20.15
N ALA A 101 -8.30 12.12 -20.46
CA ALA A 101 -8.20 13.36 -19.71
C ALA A 101 -9.62 13.92 -19.57
N SER A 102 -10.02 14.26 -18.34
CA SER A 102 -11.31 14.88 -18.14
C SER A 102 -11.34 16.15 -18.98
N ALA A 103 -12.32 16.25 -19.89
CA ALA A 103 -12.45 17.38 -20.81
C ALA A 103 -12.79 18.70 -20.09
N ILE A 104 -12.83 18.72 -18.76
CA ILE A 104 -13.16 19.89 -17.94
C ILE A 104 -12.24 21.08 -18.26
N LEU A 105 -10.93 20.86 -18.39
CA LEU A 105 -10.01 21.97 -18.69
C LEU A 105 -10.26 22.56 -20.10
N PRO A 106 -10.37 21.74 -21.18
CA PRO A 106 -10.82 22.22 -22.48
C PRO A 106 -12.19 22.93 -22.46
N MET A 107 -13.16 22.42 -21.70
CA MET A 107 -14.51 23.00 -21.62
C MET A 107 -14.50 24.37 -20.91
N LEU A 108 -13.78 24.51 -19.81
CA LEU A 108 -13.61 25.79 -19.11
C LEU A 108 -12.91 26.83 -19.97
N LEU A 109 -11.92 26.40 -20.78
CA LEU A 109 -11.25 27.29 -21.74
C LEU A 109 -12.16 27.71 -22.89
N ALA A 110 -13.11 26.87 -23.29
CA ALA A 110 -14.10 27.19 -24.32
C ALA A 110 -15.20 28.14 -23.83
N GLU A 111 -15.58 28.11 -22.55
CA GLU A 111 -16.54 29.07 -21.97
C GLU A 111 -15.92 30.47 -21.74
N ALA A 112 -14.60 30.56 -21.63
CA ALA A 112 -13.89 31.81 -21.39
C ALA A 112 -13.53 32.59 -22.68
N ALA A 113 -13.89 32.06 -23.86
CA ALA A 113 -13.62 32.64 -25.18
C ALA A 113 -14.92 33.13 -25.84
#